data_AF-A0A443S8B4-F1
#
_entry.id   AF-A0A443S8B4-F1
#
_cell.length_a   1.000
_cell.length_b   1.000
_cell.length_c   1.000
_cell.angle_alpha   90.00
_cell.angle_beta   90.00
_cell.angle_gamma   90.00
#
_symmetry.space_group_name_H-M   'P 1'
#
loop_
_entity.id
_entity.type
_entity.pdbx_description
1 polymer ?
#
loop_
_entity_poly.entity_id
_entity_poly.type
_entity_poly.pdbx_seq_one_letter_code
_entity_poly.pdbx_strand_id
1 'polypeptide(L)'
;MLSNVAYQSWLKNDTEISTLYEKVTPNEKKFFDSLLELRKNENLRLLKKTNILIYESRLSGPAIVNAFNYFDLNYIRQYTYYRCLRIKYSIAEFPAGILQPPFYSYKAPAAVNFGAIANTIGHEVIHAFDDEGIK
;
A
#
# COMPACT_ATOMS: atom_id res chain seq x y z
N MET A 1 10.11 -12.08 -2.89
CA MET A 1 9.58 -10.90 -2.17
C MET A 1 9.63 -9.72 -3.13
N LEU A 2 8.50 -9.05 -3.35
CA LEU A 2 8.47 -7.79 -4.11
C LEU A 2 8.69 -6.64 -3.12
N SER A 3 9.29 -5.53 -3.54
CA SER A 3 9.48 -4.37 -2.67
C SER A 3 8.93 -3.10 -3.32
N ASN A 4 8.26 -2.27 -2.52
CA ASN A 4 7.85 -0.92 -2.90
C ASN A 4 8.61 0.08 -2.02
N VAL A 5 9.33 1.01 -2.65
CA VAL A 5 10.16 2.00 -1.95
C VAL A 5 9.67 3.40 -2.30
N ALA A 6 9.48 4.21 -1.27
CA ALA A 6 8.98 5.58 -1.27
C ALA A 6 7.52 5.74 -1.71
N TYR A 7 7.18 5.37 -2.94
CA TYR A 7 5.85 5.57 -3.51
C TYR A 7 5.62 4.66 -4.72
N GLN A 8 4.35 4.35 -4.96
CA GLN A 8 3.94 3.55 -6.11
C GLN A 8 4.08 4.35 -7.42
N SER A 9 4.47 3.70 -8.51
CA SER A 9 4.75 4.36 -9.80
C SER A 9 3.54 5.09 -10.39
N TRP A 10 2.33 4.57 -10.19
CA TRP A 10 1.09 5.19 -10.67
C TRP A 10 0.83 6.59 -10.10
N LEU A 11 1.41 6.93 -8.93
CA LEU A 11 1.32 8.27 -8.36
C LEU A 11 2.07 9.33 -9.18
N LYS A 12 2.89 8.92 -10.16
CA LYS A 12 3.52 9.83 -11.13
C LYS A 12 2.71 10.00 -12.41
N ASN A 13 1.60 9.28 -12.57
CA ASN A 13 0.77 9.32 -13.76
C ASN A 13 -0.47 10.20 -13.49
N ASP A 14 -0.43 11.43 -14.00
CA ASP A 14 -1.52 12.40 -13.84
C ASP A 14 -2.85 11.87 -14.38
N THR A 15 -2.82 11.04 -15.43
CA THR A 15 -4.02 10.43 -15.99
C THR A 15 -4.66 9.48 -14.98
N GLU A 16 -3.87 8.63 -14.34
CA GLU A 16 -4.37 7.65 -13.37
C GLU A 16 -4.91 8.32 -12.10
N ILE A 17 -4.24 9.38 -11.64
CA ILE A 17 -4.72 10.20 -10.51
C ILE A 17 -6.02 10.92 -10.89
N SER A 18 -6.09 11.51 -12.08
CA SER A 18 -7.29 12.21 -12.54
C SER A 18 -8.49 11.25 -12.67
N THR A 19 -8.28 10.07 -13.25
CA THR A 19 -9.29 9.00 -13.31
C THR A 19 -9.69 8.51 -11.91
N LEU A 20 -8.80 8.59 -10.91
CA LEU A 20 -9.15 8.24 -9.54
C LEU A 20 -10.20 9.18 -8.95
N TYR A 21 -10.10 10.47 -9.21
CA TYR A 21 -10.94 11.50 -8.60
C TYR A 21 -11.98 12.10 -9.56
N GLU A 22 -12.11 11.59 -10.78
CA GLU A 22 -13.03 12.09 -11.82
C GLU A 22 -14.47 12.32 -11.33
N LYS A 23 -14.95 11.48 -10.41
CA LYS A 23 -16.33 11.53 -9.88
C LYS A 23 -16.48 12.28 -8.56
N VAL A 24 -15.43 12.95 -8.09
CA VAL A 24 -15.41 13.66 -6.82
C VAL A 24 -15.41 15.16 -7.12
N THR A 25 -16.36 15.89 -6.54
CA THR A 25 -16.48 17.34 -6.68
C THR A 25 -16.43 18.00 -5.30
N PRO A 26 -15.22 18.19 -4.73
CA PRO A 26 -15.08 18.71 -3.38
C PRO A 26 -15.71 20.11 -3.26
N ASN A 27 -16.42 20.34 -2.15
CA ASN A 27 -17.00 21.61 -1.80
C ASN A 27 -16.41 22.11 -0.47
N GLU A 28 -15.64 23.19 -0.53
CA GLU A 28 -14.94 23.77 0.63
C GLU A 28 -15.89 24.19 1.76
N LYS A 29 -17.15 24.54 1.45
CA LYS A 29 -18.16 24.94 2.44
C LYS A 29 -18.98 23.77 2.97
N LYS A 30 -18.86 22.59 2.34
CA LYS A 30 -19.60 21.38 2.70
C LYS A 30 -18.64 20.21 2.87
N PHE A 31 -17.87 20.27 3.95
CA PHE A 31 -16.88 19.24 4.29
C PHE A 31 -17.48 17.83 4.34
N PHE A 32 -18.63 17.67 5.00
CA PHE A 32 -19.28 16.36 5.14
C PHE A 32 -19.74 15.79 3.79
N ASP A 33 -20.32 16.61 2.92
CA ASP A 33 -20.75 16.18 1.59
C ASP A 33 -19.55 15.75 0.74
N SER A 34 -18.44 16.50 0.81
CA SER A 34 -17.19 16.15 0.13
C SER A 34 -16.63 14.81 0.61
N LEU A 35 -16.67 14.55 1.92
CA LEU A 35 -16.26 13.27 2.48
C LEU A 35 -17.17 12.14 1.99
N LEU A 36 -18.48 12.37 1.93
CA LEU A 36 -19.44 11.38 1.45
C LEU A 36 -19.21 11.07 -0.05
N GLU A 37 -18.89 12.06 -0.87
CA GLU A 37 -18.53 11.87 -2.28
C GLU A 37 -17.25 11.04 -2.43
N LEU A 38 -16.21 11.34 -1.65
CA LEU A 38 -14.98 10.54 -1.64
C LEU A 38 -15.28 9.07 -1.30
N ARG A 39 -16.08 8.82 -0.26
CA ARG A 39 -16.48 7.46 0.15
C ARG A 39 -17.35 6.75 -0.89
N LYS A 40 -18.27 7.46 -1.54
CA LYS A 40 -19.08 6.90 -2.63
C LYS A 40 -18.21 6.51 -3.82
N ASN A 41 -17.26 7.37 -4.21
CA ASN A 41 -16.33 7.09 -5.29
C ASN A 41 -15.44 5.86 -4.99
N GLU A 42 -14.91 5.78 -3.77
CA GLU A 42 -14.14 4.62 -3.29
C GLU A 42 -14.96 3.33 -3.40
N ASN A 43 -16.17 3.30 -2.84
CA ASN A 43 -17.05 2.14 -2.89
C ASN A 43 -17.44 1.76 -4.32
N LEU A 44 -17.75 2.74 -5.18
CA LEU A 44 -18.09 2.47 -6.58
C LEU A 44 -16.91 1.83 -7.32
N ARG A 45 -15.67 2.26 -7.03
CA ARG A 45 -14.47 1.63 -7.59
C ARG A 45 -14.33 0.19 -7.10
N LEU A 46 -14.48 -0.07 -5.80
CA LEU A 46 -14.43 -1.43 -5.25
C LEU A 46 -15.49 -2.34 -5.88
N LEU A 47 -16.73 -1.84 -6.04
CA LEU A 47 -17.82 -2.57 -6.68
C LEU A 47 -17.54 -2.86 -8.17
N LYS A 48 -16.93 -1.93 -8.91
CA LYS A 48 -16.53 -2.18 -10.31
C LYS A 48 -15.41 -3.22 -10.44
N LYS A 49 -14.55 -3.35 -9.42
CA LYS A 49 -13.44 -4.32 -9.40
C LYS A 49 -13.90 -5.76 -9.05
N THR A 50 -15.18 -5.99 -8.76
CA THR A 50 -15.72 -7.30 -8.35
C THR A 50 -15.61 -8.42 -9.39
N ASN A 51 -15.38 -8.08 -10.67
CA ASN A 51 -15.25 -9.05 -11.77
C ASN A 51 -13.84 -9.18 -12.35
N ILE A 52 -12.84 -8.53 -11.75
CA ILE A 52 -11.46 -8.54 -12.25
C ILE A 52 -10.54 -8.88 -11.07
N LEU A 53 -9.71 -9.92 -11.24
CA LEU A 53 -8.60 -10.24 -10.34
C LEU A 53 -7.54 -9.14 -10.47
N ILE A 54 -7.78 -7.98 -9.86
CA ILE A 54 -6.87 -6.84 -9.98
C ILE A 54 -5.79 -6.97 -8.93
N TYR A 55 -4.61 -7.32 -9.42
CA TYR A 55 -3.31 -7.25 -8.77
C TYR A 55 -2.85 -5.79 -8.58
N GLU A 56 -3.69 -4.97 -7.96
CA GLU A 56 -3.29 -3.66 -7.46
C GLU A 56 -3.71 -3.59 -6.01
N SER A 57 -2.85 -4.10 -5.12
CA SER A 57 -2.81 -3.50 -3.80
C SER A 57 -2.43 -2.04 -3.99
N ARG A 58 -3.38 -1.15 -3.75
CA ARG A 58 -3.00 0.17 -3.30
C ARG A 58 -2.36 -0.04 -1.95
N LEU A 59 -1.04 -0.04 -1.99
CA LEU A 59 -0.21 -0.13 -0.81
C LEU A 59 -0.36 1.19 -0.03
N SER A 60 0.26 1.28 1.13
CA SER A 60 0.15 2.46 1.97
C SER A 60 0.54 3.74 1.22
N GLY A 61 -0.17 4.83 1.54
CA GLY A 61 0.16 6.14 1.00
C GLY A 61 1.59 6.54 1.37
N PRO A 62 2.29 7.29 0.48
CA PRO A 62 3.72 7.58 0.66
C PRO A 62 4.03 8.45 1.89
N ALA A 63 3.02 9.15 2.43
CA ALA A 63 3.15 9.99 3.62
C ALA A 63 3.19 9.20 4.94
N ILE A 64 2.97 7.88 4.91
CA ILE A 64 2.98 7.07 6.13
C ILE A 64 4.43 6.95 6.65
N VAL A 65 4.59 7.13 7.96
CA VAL A 65 5.87 7.07 8.69
C VAL A 65 6.06 5.70 9.36
N ASN A 66 5.65 4.64 8.67
CA ASN A 66 5.75 3.24 9.13
C ASN A 66 6.15 2.34 7.97
N ALA A 67 6.63 1.12 8.27
CA ALA A 67 6.81 0.06 7.28
C ALA A 67 5.72 -1.00 7.44
N PHE A 68 5.43 -1.72 6.36
CA PHE A 68 4.44 -2.79 6.38
C PHE A 68 4.92 -3.96 5.53
N ASN A 69 4.75 -5.18 6.05
CA ASN A 69 4.71 -6.38 5.25
C ASN A 69 3.26 -6.76 4.99
N TYR A 70 2.90 -6.83 3.72
CA TYR A 70 1.62 -7.35 3.30
C TYR A 70 1.78 -8.83 2.97
N PHE A 71 1.23 -9.69 3.85
CA PHE A 71 0.93 -11.08 3.53
C PHE A 71 -0.37 -11.16 2.78
N ASP A 72 -0.35 -11.93 1.71
CA ASP A 72 -1.57 -12.32 1.01
C ASP A 72 -2.34 -11.10 0.48
N LEU A 73 -1.84 -10.50 -0.61
CA LEU A 73 -2.64 -9.56 -1.41
C LEU A 73 -3.77 -10.28 -2.19
N ASN A 74 -4.53 -11.12 -1.50
CA ASN A 74 -5.86 -11.55 -1.91
C ASN A 74 -6.90 -10.59 -1.32
N TYR A 75 -6.86 -9.31 -1.71
CA TYR A 75 -8.05 -8.46 -1.56
C TYR A 75 -9.05 -8.83 -2.65
N ILE A 76 -9.77 -9.93 -2.39
CA ILE A 76 -11.12 -10.34 -2.84
C ILE A 76 -11.16 -11.87 -2.79
N ARG A 77 -11.88 -12.41 -1.80
CA ARG A 77 -12.45 -13.76 -1.90
C ARG A 77 -13.80 -13.80 -1.18
N GLN A 78 -14.76 -13.05 -1.71
CA GLN A 78 -16.17 -13.34 -1.42
C GLN A 78 -16.72 -14.22 -2.54
N TYR A 79 -17.13 -15.42 -2.14
CA TYR A 79 -17.97 -16.37 -2.87
C TYR A 79 -17.42 -16.91 -4.20
N THR A 80 -16.79 -18.09 -4.15
CA THR A 80 -17.33 -19.32 -4.77
C THR A 80 -16.36 -20.49 -4.55
N TYR A 81 -16.97 -21.64 -4.37
CA TYR A 81 -16.53 -22.99 -4.04
C TYR A 81 -15.47 -23.62 -4.97
N TYR A 82 -14.36 -22.95 -5.30
CA TYR A 82 -13.21 -23.59 -5.98
C TYR A 82 -11.86 -23.14 -5.40
N ARG A 83 -11.42 -23.97 -4.46
CA ARG A 83 -10.06 -24.44 -4.13
C ARG A 83 -8.88 -23.89 -4.98
N CYS A 84 -7.93 -23.27 -4.29
CA CYS A 84 -6.47 -23.31 -4.53
C CYS A 84 -5.85 -22.65 -5.78
N LEU A 85 -6.02 -21.34 -5.95
CA LEU A 85 -4.97 -20.50 -6.56
C LEU A 85 -4.60 -19.37 -5.59
N ARG A 86 -4.00 -19.75 -4.45
CA ARG A 86 -3.30 -18.80 -3.57
C ARG A 86 -1.96 -18.49 -4.22
N ILE A 87 -1.86 -17.40 -4.97
CA ILE A 87 -0.53 -16.87 -5.31
C ILE A 87 -0.08 -16.02 -4.12
N LYS A 88 0.67 -16.63 -3.20
CA LYS A 88 1.22 -15.93 -2.04
C LYS A 88 2.36 -15.03 -2.51
N TYR A 89 2.15 -13.73 -2.50
CA TYR A 89 3.23 -12.74 -2.59
C TYR A 89 3.39 -12.09 -1.22
N SER A 90 4.64 -11.97 -0.76
CA SER A 90 5.00 -11.06 0.33
C SER A 90 5.59 -9.81 -0.30
N ILE A 91 5.04 -8.66 0.09
CA ILE A 91 5.50 -7.34 -0.33
C ILE A 91 5.91 -6.58 0.92
N ALA A 92 7.19 -6.20 0.96
CA ALA A 92 7.70 -5.25 1.93
C ALA A 92 7.58 -3.83 1.35
N GLU A 93 6.88 -2.96 2.06
CA GLU A 93 6.71 -1.57 1.69
C GLU A 93 7.43 -0.62 2.65
N PHE A 94 8.20 0.30 2.06
CA PHE A 94 8.91 1.37 2.76
C PHE A 94 8.47 2.73 2.20
N PRO A 95 7.37 3.33 2.70
CA PRO A 95 6.85 4.61 2.21
C PRO A 95 7.86 5.75 2.38
N ALA A 96 7.70 6.84 1.62
CA ALA A 96 8.63 7.97 1.67
C ALA A 96 8.72 8.59 3.08
N GLY A 97 7.62 8.54 3.84
CA GLY A 97 7.55 9.07 5.19
C GLY A 97 8.49 8.38 6.19
N ILE A 98 8.85 7.11 6.03
CA ILE A 98 9.83 6.46 6.92
C ILE A 98 11.29 6.73 6.50
N LEU A 99 11.52 7.18 5.26
CA LEU A 99 12.85 7.40 4.69
C LEU A 99 13.44 8.77 5.07
N GLN A 100 13.37 9.11 6.36
CA GLN A 100 13.87 10.35 6.94
C GLN A 100 14.52 10.08 8.30
N PRO A 101 15.29 11.03 8.87
CA PRO A 101 15.85 10.88 10.21
C PRO A 101 14.75 10.62 11.25
N PRO A 102 14.98 9.77 12.27
CA PRO A 102 16.23 9.06 12.57
C PRO A 102 16.43 7.76 11.79
N PHE A 103 15.44 7.32 11.00
CA PHE A 103 15.46 6.02 10.34
C PHE A 103 16.46 5.96 9.17
N TYR A 104 16.46 6.99 8.33
CA TYR A 104 17.36 7.05 7.19
C TYR A 104 17.85 8.48 6.93
N SER A 105 19.14 8.60 6.65
CA SER A 105 19.72 9.80 6.05
C SER A 105 20.91 9.43 5.19
N TYR A 106 20.94 9.94 3.95
CA TYR A 106 22.09 9.74 3.07
C TYR A 106 23.39 10.39 3.60
N LYS A 107 23.27 11.30 4.57
CA LYS A 107 24.41 11.95 5.24
C LYS A 107 24.84 11.24 6.54
N ALA A 108 24.04 10.31 7.06
CA ALA A 108 24.38 9.60 8.28
C ALA A 108 25.47 8.54 8.02
N PRO A 109 26.31 8.22 9.02
CA PRO A 109 27.21 7.09 8.94
C PRO A 109 26.44 5.81 8.61
N ALA A 110 27.02 4.93 7.79
CA ALA A 110 26.38 3.68 7.40
C ALA A 110 25.88 2.89 8.62
N ALA A 111 26.66 2.85 9.71
CA ALA A 111 26.28 2.19 10.95
C ALA A 111 24.94 2.68 11.53
N VAL A 112 24.63 3.98 11.42
CA VAL A 112 23.36 4.55 11.87
C VAL A 112 22.21 4.07 10.98
N ASN A 113 22.36 4.13 9.65
CA ASN A 113 21.34 3.63 8.73
C ASN A 113 21.13 2.10 8.87
N PHE A 114 22.19 1.33 9.12
CA PHE A 114 22.10 -0.11 9.37
C PHE A 114 21.41 -0.42 10.70
N GLY A 115 21.70 0.33 11.76
CA GLY A 115 21.03 0.17 13.05
C GLY A 115 19.56 0.59 13.02
N ALA A 116 19.21 1.53 12.14
CA ALA A 116 17.86 2.06 12.02
C ALA A 116 17.07 1.41 10.87
N ILE A 117 17.06 2.00 9.67
CA ILE A 117 16.23 1.49 8.56
C ILE A 117 16.54 0.03 8.17
N ALA A 118 17.80 -0.43 8.24
CA ALA A 118 18.08 -1.82 7.87
C ALA A 118 17.53 -2.83 8.89
N ASN A 119 17.46 -2.46 10.18
CA ASN A 119 16.74 -3.26 11.17
C ASN A 119 15.24 -3.36 10.84
N THR A 120 14.61 -2.25 10.45
CA THR A 120 13.21 -2.24 9.98
C THR A 120 13.03 -3.10 8.72
N ILE A 121 13.93 -2.99 7.73
CA ILE A 121 13.90 -3.85 6.54
C ILE A 121 14.01 -5.33 6.94
N GLY A 122 14.91 -5.66 7.88
CA GLY A 122 15.05 -7.01 8.40
C GLY A 122 13.78 -7.51 9.10
N HIS A 123 13.14 -6.68 9.92
CA HIS A 123 11.86 -6.97 10.56
C HIS A 123 10.78 -7.34 9.54
N GLU A 124 10.61 -6.51 8.50
CA GLU A 124 9.64 -6.78 7.45
C GLU A 124 10.00 -8.02 6.63
N VAL A 125 11.28 -8.27 6.32
CA VAL A 125 11.68 -9.51 5.62
C VAL A 125 11.35 -10.75 6.45
N ILE A 126 11.58 -10.71 7.76
CA ILE A 126 11.33 -11.84 8.66
C ILE A 126 9.85 -12.18 8.74
N HIS A 127 8.97 -11.18 8.65
CA HIS A 127 7.54 -11.44 8.59
C HIS A 127 7.18 -12.43 7.47
N ALA A 128 7.93 -12.46 6.35
CA ALA A 128 7.70 -13.45 5.29
C ALA A 128 7.95 -14.92 5.69
N PHE A 129 8.50 -15.12 6.88
CA PHE A 129 8.84 -16.41 7.45
C PHE A 129 8.26 -16.58 8.86
N ASP A 130 7.40 -15.68 9.31
CA ASP A 130 6.69 -15.86 10.58
C ASP A 130 5.47 -16.78 10.43
N ASP A 131 4.70 -16.95 11.49
CA ASP A 131 3.55 -17.84 11.51
C ASP A 131 2.39 -17.36 10.62
N GLU A 132 2.39 -16.11 10.18
CA GLU A 132 1.47 -15.59 9.16
C GLU A 132 2.05 -15.79 7.75
N GLY A 133 3.36 -15.57 7.56
CA GLY A 133 4.04 -15.75 6.27
C GLY A 133 4.10 -17.19 5.75
N ILE A 134 4.16 -18.18 6.65
CA ILE A 134 4.29 -19.61 6.28
C ILE A 134 2.92 -20.30 6.06
N LYS A 135 1.80 -19.74 6.56
CA LYS A 135 0.42 -20.28 6.40
C LYS A 135 -0.11 -20.17 4.98
#